data_AF-A0A9D6MBC9-F1
#
_entry.id   AF-A0A9D6MBC9-F1
#
_cell.length_a   1.000
_cell.length_b   1.000
_cell.length_c   1.000
_cell.angle_alpha   90.00
_cell.angle_beta   90.00
_cell.angle_gamma   90.00
#
_symmetry.space_group_name_H-M   'P 1'
#
loop_
_entity.id
_entity.type
_entity.pdbx_description
1 polymer ?
#
loop_
_entity_poly.entity_id
_entity_poly.type
_entity_poly.pdbx_seq_one_letter_code
_entity_poly.pdbx_strand_id
1 'polypeptide(L)' 'ASDDELDRYMHLAALNRGILMTPFHNMALMSPDTTEADIDYHTRVFRESVEALEA' A
#
# COMPACT_ATOMS: atom_id res chain seq x y z
N ALA A 1 5.62 -16.11 -10.14
CA ALA A 1 5.69 -16.55 -8.73
C ALA A 1 5.33 -15.34 -7.88
N SER A 2 4.54 -15.50 -6.81
CA SER A 2 4.39 -14.45 -5.79
C SER A 2 5.68 -14.40 -4.97
N ASP A 3 6.08 -13.21 -4.57
CA ASP A 3 7.16 -13.01 -3.60
C ASP A 3 6.51 -12.69 -2.25
N ASP A 4 6.42 -13.71 -1.39
CA ASP A 4 5.72 -13.62 -0.11
C ASP A 4 6.37 -12.61 0.86
N GLU A 5 7.68 -12.36 0.72
CA GLU A 5 8.40 -11.40 1.55
C GLU A 5 8.10 -9.98 1.11
N LEU A 6 8.13 -9.73 -0.20
CA LEU A 6 7.72 -8.45 -0.78
C LEU A 6 6.24 -8.14 -0.45
N ASP A 7 5.35 -9.12 -0.56
CA ASP A 7 3.94 -8.94 -0.23
C ASP A 7 3.78 -8.52 1.25
N ARG A 8 4.41 -9.24 2.18
CA ARG A 8 4.38 -8.88 3.61
C ARG A 8 4.97 -7.51 3.89
N TYR A 9 6.07 -7.16 3.22
CA TYR A 9 6.67 -5.83 3.32
C TYR A 9 5.66 -4.75 2.92
N MET A 10 5.03 -4.89 1.76
CA MET A 10 4.08 -3.90 1.24
C MET A 10 2.87 -3.73 2.16
N HIS A 11 2.31 -4.84 2.65
CA HIS A 11 1.20 -4.80 3.62
C HIS A 11 1.59 -4.09 4.93
N LEU A 12 2.78 -4.38 5.47
CA LEU A 12 3.24 -3.75 6.72
C LEU A 12 3.61 -2.27 6.52
N ALA A 13 4.25 -1.93 5.41
CA ALA A 13 4.65 -0.56 5.08
C ALA A 13 3.43 0.37 4.91
N ALA A 14 2.37 -0.13 4.26
CA ALA A 14 1.09 0.54 4.13
C ALA A 14 0.38 0.68 5.50
N LEU A 15 0.32 -0.40 6.29
CA LEU A 15 -0.32 -0.41 7.60
C LEU A 15 0.31 0.60 8.57
N ASN A 16 1.64 0.68 8.61
CA ASN A 16 2.37 1.63 9.44
C ASN A 16 2.09 3.10 9.08
N ARG A 17 1.51 3.36 7.91
CA ARG A 17 1.12 4.69 7.42
C ARG A 17 -0.41 4.88 7.40
N GLY A 18 -1.15 3.99 8.05
CA GLY A 18 -2.60 4.11 8.23
C GLY A 18 -3.44 3.55 7.07
N ILE A 19 -2.85 2.79 6.15
CA ILE A 19 -3.56 2.17 5.03
C ILE A 19 -3.75 0.68 5.29
N LEU A 20 -5.00 0.26 5.46
CA LEU A 20 -5.33 -1.16 5.62
C LEU A 20 -5.60 -1.81 4.26
N MET A 21 -4.70 -2.71 3.86
CA MET A 21 -4.83 -3.49 2.63
C MET A 21 -5.36 -4.90 2.96
N THR A 22 -6.22 -5.45 2.10
CA THR A 22 -6.69 -6.83 2.28
C THR A 22 -5.53 -7.82 2.10
N PRO A 23 -5.41 -8.87 2.92
CA PRO A 23 -4.18 -9.67 3.02
C PRO A 23 -3.92 -10.64 1.85
N PHE A 24 -4.78 -10.64 0.83
CA PHE A 24 -4.75 -11.64 -0.26
C PHE A 24 -4.31 -11.04 -1.61
N HIS A 25 -4.41 -9.71 -1.76
CA HIS A 25 -4.12 -9.03 -3.00
C HIS A 25 -3.51 -7.65 -2.70
N ASN A 26 -2.53 -7.23 -3.50
CA ASN A 26 -2.06 -5.85 -3.58
C ASN A 26 -3.06 -5.00 -4.40
N MET A 27 -4.32 -4.99 -3.97
CA MET A 27 -5.41 -4.26 -4.61
C MET A 27 -6.07 -3.33 -3.59
N ALA A 28 -6.36 -2.11 -4.01
CA ALA A 28 -7.19 -1.16 -3.27
C ALA A 28 -8.57 -1.08 -3.94
N LEU A 29 -9.63 -1.13 -3.13
CA LEU A 29 -11.00 -0.90 -3.56
C LEU A 29 -11.47 0.42 -2.97
N MET A 30 -12.03 1.29 -3.80
CA MET A 30 -12.53 2.60 -3.38
C MET A 30 -14.03 2.51 -3.10
N SER A 31 -14.45 3.12 -1.99
CA SER A 31 -15.86 3.24 -1.62
C SER A 31 -16.39 4.64 -2.00
N PRO A 32 -17.72 4.89 -1.95
CA PRO A 32 -18.25 6.23 -2.17
C PRO A 32 -17.71 7.31 -1.23
N ASP A 33 -17.21 6.92 -0.03
CA ASP A 33 -16.62 7.84 0.94
C ASP A 33 -15.14 8.13 0.67
N THR A 34 -14.50 7.39 -0.25
CA THR A 34 -13.09 7.60 -0.60
C THR A 34 -12.93 8.91 -1.37
N THR A 35 -11.99 9.74 -0.93
CA THR A 35 -11.67 11.03 -1.55
C THR A 35 -10.44 10.95 -2.45
N GLU A 36 -10.25 11.93 -3.34
CA GLU A 36 -9.02 12.05 -4.13
C GLU A 36 -7.77 12.18 -3.24
N ALA A 37 -7.89 12.86 -2.10
CA ALA A 37 -6.79 13.00 -1.13
C ALA A 37 -6.37 11.63 -0.55
N ASP A 38 -7.30 10.71 -0.33
CA ASP A 38 -6.98 9.35 0.12
C ASP A 38 -6.22 8.56 -0.96
N ILE A 39 -6.60 8.75 -2.23
CA ILE A 39 -5.96 8.11 -3.39
C ILE A 39 -4.52 8.65 -3.55
N ASP A 40 -4.35 9.96 -3.46
CA ASP A 40 -3.04 10.61 -3.55
C ASP A 40 -2.14 10.19 -2.37
N TYR A 41 -2.71 10.11 -1.17
CA TYR A 41 -2.01 9.62 0.01
C TYR A 41 -1.52 8.18 -0.19
N HIS A 42 -2.40 7.27 -0.64
CA HIS A 42 -2.02 5.89 -0.98
C HIS A 42 -0.89 5.83 -1.99
N THR A 43 -1.00 6.60 -3.08
CA THR A 43 0.00 6.62 -4.16
C THR A 43 1.36 7.12 -3.68
N ARG A 44 1.38 8.14 -2.81
CA ARG A 44 2.60 8.64 -2.19
C ARG A 44 3.23 7.60 -1.27
N VAL A 45 2.44 6.96 -0.39
CA VAL A 45 2.92 5.91 0.52
C VAL A 45 3.52 4.72 -0.25
N PHE A 46 2.88 4.31 -1.35
CA PHE A 46 3.41 3.26 -2.20
C PHE A 46 4.78 3.63 -2.76
N ARG A 47 4.93 4.84 -3.31
CA ARG A 47 6.20 5.34 -3.84
C ARG A 47 7.30 5.37 -2.78
N GLU A 48 7.02 5.95 -1.61
CA GLU A 48 7.96 6.01 -0.49
C GLU A 48 8.42 4.60 -0.05
N SER A 49 7.51 3.62 -0.10
CA SER A 49 7.83 2.23 0.26
C SER A 49 8.74 1.58 -0.77
N VAL A 50 8.51 1.79 -2.07
CA VAL A 50 9.38 1.26 -3.12
C VAL A 50 10.76 1.92 -3.09
N GLU A 51 10.83 3.25 -2.94
CA GLU A 51 12.10 3.99 -2.83
C GLU A 51 12.94 3.51 -1.64
N ALA A 52 12.30 3.11 -0.53
CA ALA A 52 12.99 2.57 0.63
C ALA A 52 13.58 1.16 0.43
N LEU A 53 13.21 0.44 -0.62
CA LEU A 53 13.83 -0.86 -0.97
C LEU A 53 15.14 -0.70 -1.74
N GLU A 54 15.37 0.46 -2.35
CA GLU A 54 16.58 0.77 -3.12
C GLU A 54 17.67 1.47 -2.29
N ALA A 55 17.37 1.81 -1.03
CA ALA A 55 18.27 2.48 -0.08
C ALA A 55 19.16 1.49 0.69
#